data_AF-A0A6M0ICV6-F1
#
_entry.id   AF-A0A6M0ICV6-F1
#
_cell.length_a   1.000
_cell.length_b   1.000
_cell.length_c   1.000
_cell.angle_alpha   90.00
_cell.angle_beta   90.00
_cell.angle_gamma   90.00
#
_symmetry.space_group_name_H-M   'P 1'
#
loop_
_entity.id
_entity.type
_entity.pdbx_description
1 polymer ?
#
loop_
_entity_poly.entity_id
_entity_poly.type
_entity_poly.pdbx_seq_one_letter_code
_entity_poly.pdbx_strand_id
1 'polypeptide(L)' 'MESIKVHQLAPVLLDTKTSRAARRKVNGPATAALLIKMATEILTVSPTLRHQANITLSDLAAAEKVRKELSKK' A
#
# COMPACT_ATOMS: atom_id res chain seq x y z
N MET A 1 32.70 37.14 2.78
CA MET A 1 31.36 37.15 2.12
C MET A 1 31.35 35.92 1.25
N GLU A 2 30.97 34.79 1.83
CA GLU A 2 31.06 33.49 1.16
C GLU A 2 29.88 33.31 0.22
N SER A 3 30.16 33.08 -1.06
CA SER A 3 29.17 32.98 -2.14
C SER A 3 28.64 31.55 -2.25
N ILE A 4 27.32 31.41 -2.20
CA ILE A 4 26.62 30.12 -2.37
C ILE A 4 26.64 29.77 -3.86
N LYS A 5 27.44 28.77 -4.23
CA LYS A 5 27.37 28.14 -5.56
C LYS A 5 26.07 27.34 -5.66
N VAL A 6 25.12 27.87 -6.42
CA VAL A 6 23.87 27.20 -6.76
C VAL A 6 24.20 26.02 -7.70
N HIS A 7 24.03 24.79 -7.21
CA HIS A 7 24.13 23.61 -8.06
C HIS A 7 22.94 23.57 -9.02
N GLN A 8 23.28 23.74 -10.29
CA GLN A 8 22.43 23.70 -11.46
C GLN A 8 21.79 22.32 -11.60
N LEU A 9 20.47 22.22 -11.38
CA LEU A 9 19.70 21.00 -11.63
C LEU A 9 19.51 20.86 -13.14
N ALA A 10 20.28 19.95 -13.75
CA ALA A 10 20.07 19.54 -15.13
C ALA A 10 18.69 18.84 -15.26
N PRO A 11 17.88 19.15 -16.28
CA PRO A 11 16.64 18.43 -16.54
C PRO A 11 16.97 17.06 -17.12
N VAL A 12 16.77 16.00 -16.33
CA VAL A 12 16.78 14.62 -16.83
C VAL A 12 15.48 14.43 -17.63
N LEU A 13 15.54 14.72 -18.93
CA LEU A 13 14.57 14.26 -19.91
C LEU A 13 14.75 12.75 -20.08
N LEU A 14 14.04 11.98 -19.24
CA LEU A 14 13.87 10.55 -19.44
C LEU A 14 12.87 10.34 -20.58
N ASP A 15 13.42 10.27 -21.79
CA ASP A 15 12.78 9.78 -23.00
C ASP A 15 12.43 8.29 -22.81
N THR A 16 11.34 8.03 -22.09
CA THR A 16 10.85 6.67 -21.85
C THR A 16 9.85 6.32 -22.93
N LYS A 17 10.40 5.81 -24.05
CA LYS A 17 9.67 4.95 -24.98
C LYS A 17 8.80 4.00 -24.17
N THR A 18 7.49 4.07 -24.37
CA THR A 18 6.47 3.21 -23.76
C THR A 18 6.63 1.78 -24.28
N SER A 19 7.67 1.08 -23.85
CA SER A 19 7.65 -0.37 -23.89
C SER A 19 6.48 -0.80 -23.01
N ARG A 20 5.45 -1.41 -23.60
CA ARG A 20 4.39 -2.08 -22.83
C ARG A 20 5.09 -3.12 -21.97
N ALA A 21 5.36 -2.76 -20.72
CA ALA A 21 5.85 -3.70 -19.72
C ALA A 21 4.88 -4.87 -19.71
N ALA A 22 5.38 -6.06 -20.07
CA ALA A 22 4.62 -7.29 -19.97
C ALA A 22 4.03 -7.33 -18.56
N ARG A 23 2.69 -7.36 -18.45
CA ARG A 23 1.99 -7.37 -17.16
C ARG A 23 2.51 -8.56 -16.36
N ARG A 24 3.39 -8.31 -15.39
CA ARG A 24 3.84 -9.33 -14.43
C ARG A 24 2.58 -9.93 -13.82
N LYS A 25 2.48 -11.26 -13.76
CA LYS A 25 1.37 -11.93 -13.08
C LYS A 25 1.41 -11.53 -11.61
N VAL A 26 0.57 -10.57 -11.23
CA VAL A 26 0.50 -10.08 -9.84
C VAL A 26 -0.32 -11.08 -9.05
N ASN A 27 0.21 -11.56 -7.92
CA ASN A 27 -0.54 -12.42 -7.02
C ASN A 27 -1.53 -11.57 -6.20
N GLY A 28 -2.66 -11.22 -6.83
CA GLY A 28 -3.72 -10.42 -6.24
C GLY A 28 -4.21 -10.96 -4.89
N PRO A 29 -4.47 -12.28 -4.74
CA PRO A 29 -4.84 -12.87 -3.46
C PRO A 29 -3.81 -12.63 -2.35
N ALA A 30 -2.52 -12.86 -2.62
CA ALA A 30 -1.46 -12.63 -1.63
C ALA A 30 -1.34 -11.16 -1.25
N THR A 31 -1.43 -10.25 -2.22
CA THR A 31 -1.41 -8.80 -1.95
C THR A 31 -2.62 -8.38 -1.12
N ALA A 32 -3.82 -8.85 -1.45
CA ALA A 32 -5.02 -8.55 -0.68
C ALA A 32 -4.92 -9.09 0.76
N ALA A 33 -4.42 -10.31 0.94
CA ALA A 33 -4.21 -10.89 2.27
C ALA A 33 -3.22 -10.06 3.12
N LEU A 34 -2.15 -9.55 2.50
CA LEU A 34 -1.20 -8.66 3.15
C LEU A 34 -1.83 -7.32 3.54
N LEU A 35 -2.56 -6.69 2.63
CA LEU A 35 -3.24 -5.41 2.88
C LEU A 35 -4.25 -5.54 4.03
N ILE A 36 -5.04 -6.63 4.04
CA ILE A 36 -5.98 -6.90 5.12
C ILE A 36 -5.22 -7.00 6.44
N LYS A 37 -4.14 -7.79 6.51
CA LYS A 37 -3.33 -7.96 7.73
C LYS A 37 -2.84 -6.61 8.28
N MET A 38 -2.27 -5.76 7.43
CA MET A 38 -1.75 -4.46 7.85
C MET A 38 -2.88 -3.56 8.35
N ALA A 39 -4.03 -3.55 7.67
CA ALA A 39 -5.17 -2.76 8.09
C ALA A 39 -5.74 -3.24 9.44
N THR A 40 -5.87 -4.56 9.66
CA THR A 40 -6.31 -5.09 10.96
C THR A 40 -5.35 -4.72 12.08
N GLU A 41 -4.04 -4.78 11.85
CA GLU A 41 -3.03 -4.37 12.84
C GLU A 41 -3.19 -2.89 13.22
N ILE A 42 -3.27 -1.99 12.22
CA ILE A 42 -3.43 -0.54 12.45
C ILE A 42 -4.73 -0.23 13.22
N LEU A 43 -5.85 -0.81 12.79
CA LEU A 43 -7.18 -0.53 13.37
C LEU A 43 -7.41 -1.20 14.73
N THR A 44 -6.63 -2.24 15.05
CA THR A 44 -6.63 -2.85 16.38
C THR A 44 -5.86 -1.98 17.36
N VAL A 45 -4.71 -1.43 16.94
CA VAL A 45 -3.88 -0.54 17.77
C VAL A 45 -4.53 0.84 17.95
N SER A 46 -5.21 1.36 16.93
CA SER A 46 -5.84 2.69 16.97
C SER A 46 -7.38 2.62 16.98
N PRO A 47 -8.02 2.66 18.17
CA PRO A 47 -9.48 2.70 18.26
C PRO A 47 -10.06 3.97 17.62
N THR A 48 -9.35 5.10 17.66
CA THR A 48 -9.79 6.36 17.04
C THR A 48 -9.92 6.23 15.52
N LEU A 49 -8.92 5.65 14.84
CA LEU A 49 -8.98 5.43 13.39
C LEU A 49 -10.11 4.45 13.02
N ARG A 50 -10.29 3.40 13.83
CA ARG A 50 -11.40 2.46 13.65
C ARG A 50 -12.76 3.15 13.74
N HIS A 51 -12.95 4.04 14.73
CA HIS A 51 -14.17 4.83 14.85
C HIS A 51 -14.37 5.80 13.68
N GLN A 52 -13.31 6.50 13.25
CA GLN A 52 -13.37 7.40 12.08
C GLN A 52 -13.74 6.67 10.78
N ALA A 53 -13.30 5.43 10.64
CA ALA A 53 -13.64 4.58 9.50
C ALA A 53 -15.01 3.89 9.62
N ASN A 54 -15.76 4.08 10.71
CA ASN A 54 -17.00 3.37 11.03
C ASN A 54 -16.86 1.83 10.96
N ILE A 55 -15.70 1.30 11.35
CA ILE A 55 -15.41 -0.13 11.34
C ILE A 55 -15.69 -0.70 12.73
N THR A 56 -16.43 -1.80 12.81
CA THR A 56 -16.70 -2.50 14.07
C THR A 56 -15.68 -3.60 14.35
N LEU A 57 -15.65 -4.11 15.58
CA LEU A 57 -14.85 -5.30 15.91
C LEU A 57 -15.30 -6.54 15.10
N SER A 58 -16.59 -6.63 14.77
CA SER A 58 -17.12 -7.70 13.93
C SER A 58 -16.57 -7.64 12.50
N ASP A 59 -16.39 -6.44 11.96
CA ASP A 59 -15.81 -6.24 10.62
C ASP A 59 -14.33 -6.66 10.60
N LEU A 60 -13.57 -6.38 11.66
CA LEU A 60 -12.19 -6.86 11.80
C LEU A 60 -12.12 -8.39 11.83
N ALA A 61 -13.04 -9.04 12.54
CA ALA A 61 -13.12 -10.50 12.59
C ALA A 61 -13.52 -11.10 11.22
N ALA A 62 -14.43 -10.46 10.50
CA ALA A 62 -14.81 -10.86 9.15
C ALA A 62 -13.64 -10.71 8.15
N ALA A 63 -12.91 -9.59 8.22
CA ALA A 63 -11.72 -9.35 7.40
C ALA A 63 -10.66 -10.43 7.62
N GLU A 64 -10.45 -10.86 8.87
CA GLU A 64 -9.49 -11.92 9.19
C GLU A 64 -9.91 -13.30 8.63
N LYS A 65 -11.22 -13.58 8.54
CA LYS A 65 -11.72 -14.79 7.84
C LYS A 65 -11.40 -14.73 6.34
N VAL A 66 -11.69 -13.60 5.69
CA VAL A 66 -11.40 -13.38 4.26
C VAL A 66 -9.89 -13.50 3.99
N ARG A 67 -9.05 -12.94 4.85
CA ARG A 67 -7.59 -13.08 4.76
C ARG A 67 -7.14 -14.53 4.73
N LYS A 68 -7.69 -15.37 5.61
CA LYS A 68 -7.40 -16.81 5.67
C LYS A 68 -7.85 -17.55 4.42
N GLU A 69 -8.99 -17.17 3.84
CA GLU A 69 -9.48 -17.73 2.58
C GLU A 69 -8.60 -17.35 1.39
N LEU A 70 -8.16 -16.08 1.33
CA LEU A 70 -7.26 -15.59 0.29
C LEU A 70 -5.88 -16.24 0.33
N SER A 71 -5.42 -16.64 1.52
CA SER A 71 -4.12 -17.33 1.68
C SER A 71 -4.15 -18.80 1.25
N LYS A 72 -5.33 -19.36 0.98
CA LYS A 72 -5.50 -20.75 0.50
C LYS A 72 -5.65 -20.84 -1.03
N LYS A 73 -5.81 -19.70 -1.72
CA LYS A 73 -5.91 -19.60 -3.18
C LYS A 73 -4.54 -19.43 -3.80
#